data_AF-A0A5A7VQ11-F1
#
_entry.id   AF-A0A5A7VQ11-F1
#
_cell.length_a   1.000
_cell.length_b   1.000
_cell.length_c   1.000
_cell.angle_alpha   90.00
_cell.angle_beta   90.00
_cell.angle_gamma   90.00
#
_symmetry.space_group_name_H-M   'P 1'
#
loop_
_entity.id
_entity.type
_entity.pdbx_description
1 polymer ?
#
loop_
_entity_poly.entity_id
_entity_poly.type
_entity_poly.pdbx_seq_one_letter_code
_entity_poly.pdbx_strand_id
1 'polypeptide(L)'
;MTQTCEEPDHGHNLGSVLHGSFGYGEGGMHDGRVAVGDVPPQRLRGSAGGEMNASLRHEQNVPGLAGHGDNVQIFARECQASVDFSPLDHQARDAAELDPVSIADLLRNAFVYPPHSIYQSVKFAISGFEEDQDLCRDPQFHFRYQSASASRPRMDASGCESLLKTYHDLLCDAVSMSTARMRSPWFLQSGGKDSTSIAIAVAEARPDAVCMTYLGGREEDEIDSARFVANQLGLRHEALVCDPGRAYDRYLAMVPTMPLLTADFAMLSYADLVTEIAANGGDGVVDALGSDNYFGMPIHWRQRLKALLALRLRLPRGIVESSLFSRNFRLSYVLGTLQMDTFERCFPGSRFSDSEVDALLGRKLADRSRQRLELFRADIQAAPSLEAQRRVAATIVEAATFGKGMFTTSALSLSLAYPYRDTRLCDWIFHEVPDVLLMGPGGVNKVLVREHIAQHFQHLPYVRLKGSFRFDLCGLARQRFDQVHAFAVQGRALLPGAVCWLESHRNRLDNKYFASKFYLLAVTLPWLLSRMGKSIPGAP
;
A
#
# COMPACT_ATOMS: atom_id res chain seq x y z
N MET A 1 -32.33 -34.68 -35.64
CA MET A 1 -33.47 -33.82 -36.03
C MET A 1 -33.31 -32.53 -35.24
N THR A 2 -32.59 -31.52 -35.78
CA THR A 2 -33.12 -30.42 -36.65
C THR A 2 -34.17 -29.60 -35.89
N GLN A 3 -34.15 -28.28 -35.78
CA GLN A 3 -33.45 -27.17 -36.47
C GLN A 3 -33.87 -25.90 -35.68
N THR A 4 -32.95 -24.98 -35.35
CA THR A 4 -32.80 -23.62 -35.92
C THR A 4 -34.07 -22.77 -36.08
N CYS A 5 -33.99 -21.52 -35.63
CA CYS A 5 -34.46 -20.26 -36.26
C CYS A 5 -34.65 -19.22 -35.14
N GLU A 6 -34.35 -17.94 -35.26
CA GLU A 6 -33.62 -17.09 -36.20
C GLU A 6 -33.67 -15.70 -35.56
N GLU A 7 -32.67 -14.86 -35.82
CA GLU A 7 -32.71 -13.42 -35.54
C GLU A 7 -33.87 -12.74 -36.28
N PRO A 8 -34.15 -11.46 -35.96
CA PRO A 8 -33.76 -10.51 -36.99
C PRO A 8 -32.98 -9.31 -36.48
N ASP A 9 -32.25 -8.81 -37.47
CA ASP A 9 -31.16 -7.87 -37.45
C ASP A 9 -31.64 -6.42 -37.62
N HIS A 10 -30.74 -5.52 -37.21
CA HIS A 10 -30.54 -4.13 -37.63
C HIS A 10 -31.50 -2.99 -37.20
N GLY A 11 -30.91 -2.09 -36.42
CA GLY A 11 -31.31 -0.69 -36.27
C GLY A 11 -30.15 0.15 -35.75
N HIS A 12 -29.20 0.48 -36.63
CA HIS A 12 -28.06 1.37 -36.40
C HIS A 12 -28.43 2.68 -35.70
N ASN A 13 -27.61 3.10 -34.72
CA ASN A 13 -27.27 4.52 -34.62
C ASN A 13 -25.88 4.76 -34.01
N LEU A 14 -25.15 5.62 -34.71
CA LEU A 14 -23.75 6.01 -34.54
C LEU A 14 -23.56 6.95 -33.34
N GLY A 15 -22.49 6.73 -32.57
CA GLY A 15 -22.12 7.60 -31.45
C GLY A 15 -20.74 7.31 -30.88
N SER A 16 -19.71 7.70 -31.63
CA SER A 16 -18.33 8.01 -31.21
C SER A 16 -17.62 7.08 -30.20
N VAL A 17 -16.97 6.07 -30.75
CA VAL A 17 -15.85 5.35 -30.15
C VAL A 17 -14.63 6.27 -30.10
N LEU A 18 -14.18 6.63 -28.89
CA LEU A 18 -12.80 7.01 -28.62
C LEU A 18 -12.26 6.11 -27.50
N HIS A 19 -12.01 4.85 -27.87
CA HIS A 19 -11.18 3.93 -27.10
C HIS A 19 -9.72 4.14 -27.52
N GLY A 20 -8.97 4.84 -26.67
CA GLY A 20 -7.52 4.99 -26.81
C GLY A 20 -6.77 3.86 -26.11
N SER A 21 -6.72 2.70 -26.75
CA SER A 21 -5.63 1.71 -26.59
C SER A 21 -4.40 2.25 -27.32
N PHE A 22 -3.16 2.06 -26.84
CA PHE A 22 -2.02 1.81 -27.75
C PHE A 22 -0.90 1.04 -27.04
N GLY A 23 -0.62 -0.15 -27.59
CA GLY A 23 0.56 -0.96 -27.34
C GLY A 23 1.69 -0.61 -28.30
N TYR A 24 2.89 -1.04 -27.95
CA TYR A 24 4.13 -0.85 -28.70
C TYR A 24 4.18 -1.72 -29.95
N GLY A 25 4.67 -1.16 -31.05
CA GLY A 25 5.17 -1.88 -32.22
C GLY A 25 6.69 -1.89 -32.22
N GLU A 26 7.27 -3.05 -32.51
CA GLU A 26 8.69 -3.26 -32.76
C GLU A 26 9.09 -2.67 -34.11
N GLY A 27 10.34 -2.21 -34.19
CA GLY A 27 11.00 -1.83 -35.44
C GLY A 27 12.51 -1.77 -35.21
N GLY A 28 13.21 -2.78 -35.71
CA GLY A 28 14.67 -2.85 -35.68
C GLY A 28 15.32 -1.91 -36.70
N MET A 29 16.53 -1.46 -36.39
CA MET A 29 17.51 -1.03 -37.39
C MET A 29 18.93 -1.25 -36.89
N HIS A 30 19.76 -1.70 -37.82
CA HIS A 30 21.16 -2.10 -37.73
C HIS A 30 22.15 -0.92 -37.65
N ASP A 31 23.31 -1.27 -37.09
CA ASP A 31 24.69 -0.82 -37.36
C ASP A 31 25.18 0.60 -37.06
N GLY A 32 26.33 0.64 -36.36
CA GLY A 32 27.22 1.79 -36.25
C GLY A 32 28.35 1.60 -35.24
N ARG A 33 29.40 0.84 -35.61
CA ARG A 33 30.69 0.81 -34.90
C ARG A 33 31.36 2.19 -34.91
N VAL A 34 31.90 2.64 -33.77
CA VAL A 34 33.17 3.39 -33.70
C VAL A 34 33.88 3.03 -32.38
N ALA A 35 35.12 2.56 -32.49
CA ALA A 35 36.07 2.38 -31.39
C ALA A 35 36.87 3.67 -31.19
N VAL A 36 37.44 3.85 -29.98
CA VAL A 36 38.81 4.31 -29.68
C VAL A 36 38.86 4.89 -28.25
N GLY A 37 39.85 4.44 -27.45
CA GLY A 37 40.50 5.29 -26.45
C GLY A 37 40.75 4.66 -25.09
N ASP A 38 41.81 3.85 -24.97
CA ASP A 38 42.43 3.45 -23.70
C ASP A 38 43.09 4.62 -22.96
N VAL A 39 42.88 4.71 -21.64
CA VAL A 39 43.76 5.43 -20.70
C VAL A 39 43.88 4.61 -19.39
N PRO A 40 45.09 4.33 -18.87
CA PRO A 40 45.31 3.40 -17.75
C PRO A 40 45.06 4.01 -16.36
N PRO A 41 44.81 3.19 -15.32
CA PRO A 41 44.51 3.67 -13.97
C PRO A 41 45.77 3.96 -13.15
N GLN A 42 45.76 5.09 -12.46
CA GLN A 42 46.73 5.40 -11.40
C GLN A 42 46.32 4.72 -10.09
N ARG A 43 47.29 3.99 -9.53
CA ARG A 43 47.27 3.39 -8.19
C ARG A 43 47.44 4.47 -7.14
N LEU A 44 46.63 4.42 -6.08
CA LEU A 44 47.01 4.94 -4.76
C LEU A 44 46.76 3.87 -3.70
N ARG A 45 47.86 3.56 -3.00
CA ARG A 45 47.95 2.69 -1.81
C ARG A 45 47.66 3.52 -0.55
N GLY A 46 47.10 2.85 0.46
CA GLY A 46 47.07 3.24 1.88
C GLY A 46 45.89 2.53 2.55
N SER A 47 46.02 1.33 3.15
CA SER A 47 46.75 0.89 4.36
C SER A 47 46.07 1.27 5.69
N ALA A 48 45.81 0.22 6.48
CA ALA A 48 45.45 0.14 7.90
C ALA A 48 44.02 0.61 8.26
N GLY A 49 43.21 -0.13 9.01
CA GLY A 49 43.46 -1.18 9.99
C GLY A 49 42.53 -0.86 11.18
N GLY A 50 41.60 -1.75 11.52
CA GLY A 50 40.60 -1.49 12.56
C GLY A 50 39.86 -2.76 12.94
N GLU A 51 40.27 -3.32 14.07
CA GLU A 51 39.81 -4.55 14.70
C GLU A 51 38.32 -4.48 15.09
N MET A 52 37.55 -5.51 14.75
CA MET A 52 36.20 -5.73 15.25
C MET A 52 36.27 -6.38 16.64
N ASN A 53 35.94 -5.62 17.68
CA ASN A 53 35.62 -6.16 19.00
C ASN A 53 34.12 -6.52 19.04
N ALA A 54 33.82 -7.81 19.01
CA ALA A 54 32.50 -8.34 19.31
C ALA A 54 32.30 -8.32 20.84
N SER A 55 31.51 -7.35 21.34
CA SER A 55 31.06 -7.34 22.73
C SER A 55 29.65 -7.92 22.81
N LEU A 56 29.58 -9.21 23.18
CA LEU A 56 28.38 -9.84 23.73
C LEU A 56 27.99 -9.07 25.01
N ARG A 57 26.85 -8.37 24.99
CA ARG A 57 26.23 -7.87 26.22
C ARG A 57 24.82 -8.43 26.36
N HIS A 58 24.66 -9.14 27.48
CA HIS A 58 23.42 -9.62 28.06
C HIS A 58 22.35 -8.53 28.14
N GLU A 59 21.14 -8.87 27.72
CA GLU A 59 19.90 -8.20 28.10
C GLU A 59 19.73 -8.26 29.63
N GLN A 60 19.82 -7.10 30.28
CA GLN A 60 19.30 -6.90 31.62
C GLN A 60 18.08 -5.98 31.51
N ASN A 61 16.90 -6.57 31.78
CA ASN A 61 15.68 -5.84 32.07
C ASN A 61 15.91 -4.89 33.24
N VAL A 62 15.79 -3.58 33.00
CA VAL A 62 15.76 -2.56 34.05
C VAL A 62 14.30 -2.16 34.27
N PRO A 63 13.70 -2.48 35.42
CA PRO A 63 12.37 -2.01 35.78
C PRO A 63 12.45 -0.65 36.49
N GLY A 64 11.66 0.32 36.01
CA GLY A 64 11.15 1.40 36.84
C GLY A 64 11.30 2.81 36.30
N LEU A 65 10.16 3.43 35.95
CA LEU A 65 9.73 4.76 36.39
C LEU A 65 8.31 5.03 35.84
N ALA A 66 7.30 4.66 36.63
CA ALA A 66 5.91 5.03 36.37
C ALA A 66 5.68 6.48 36.80
N GLY A 67 5.32 7.34 35.84
CA GLY A 67 4.98 8.73 36.09
C GLY A 67 4.64 9.49 34.80
N HIS A 68 3.36 9.88 34.67
CA HIS A 68 2.77 10.70 33.60
C HIS A 68 2.66 10.05 32.21
N GLY A 69 1.48 9.46 31.97
CA GLY A 69 0.93 9.09 30.66
C GLY A 69 1.87 8.22 29.83
N ASP A 70 1.90 6.92 30.11
CA ASP A 70 2.81 5.97 29.45
C ASP A 70 2.70 6.09 27.93
N ASN A 71 3.69 6.76 27.35
CA ASN A 71 3.88 6.84 25.92
C ASN A 71 4.17 5.43 25.41
N VAL A 72 3.32 4.93 24.52
CA VAL A 72 3.47 3.60 23.94
C VAL A 72 4.16 3.74 22.58
N GLN A 73 5.16 2.91 22.33
CA GLN A 73 5.83 2.82 21.04
C GLN A 73 5.70 1.40 20.49
N ILE A 74 5.22 1.28 19.26
CA ILE A 74 5.03 0.01 18.59
C ILE A 74 5.86 0.02 17.31
N PHE A 75 6.74 -0.96 17.18
CA PHE A 75 7.55 -1.18 15.98
C PHE A 75 7.06 -2.41 15.24
N ALA A 76 6.70 -2.24 13.97
CA ALA A 76 6.37 -3.34 13.08
C ALA A 76 7.65 -3.90 12.44
N ARG A 77 8.39 -4.69 13.25
CA ARG A 77 9.70 -5.26 12.91
C ARG A 77 9.72 -5.92 11.53
N GLU A 78 10.85 -5.79 10.85
CA GLU A 78 11.15 -6.58 9.66
C GLU A 78 11.20 -8.08 10.04
N CYS A 79 10.80 -8.97 9.13
CA CYS A 79 10.72 -10.43 9.34
C CYS A 79 9.72 -10.99 10.38
N GLN A 80 9.13 -10.21 11.29
CA GLN A 80 8.23 -10.79 12.30
C GLN A 80 6.82 -11.05 11.76
N ALA A 81 6.32 -12.26 12.00
CA ALA A 81 5.01 -12.76 11.57
C ALA A 81 3.80 -12.10 12.27
N SER A 82 4.03 -11.23 13.26
CA SER A 82 2.98 -10.51 13.97
C SER A 82 3.54 -9.28 14.69
N VAL A 83 2.87 -8.13 14.52
CA VAL A 83 3.12 -6.94 15.33
C VAL A 83 2.44 -7.12 16.69
N ASP A 84 3.16 -6.85 17.78
CA ASP A 84 2.59 -6.91 19.11
C ASP A 84 1.83 -5.60 19.44
N PHE A 85 0.50 -5.72 19.50
CA PHE A 85 -0.39 -4.62 19.91
C PHE A 85 -0.85 -4.74 21.36
N SER A 86 -0.39 -5.73 22.13
CA SER A 86 -0.75 -5.89 23.55
C SER A 86 -0.46 -4.66 24.43
N PRO A 87 0.53 -3.79 24.13
CA PRO A 87 0.67 -2.53 24.87
C PRO A 87 -0.57 -1.62 24.81
N LEU A 88 -1.43 -1.78 23.79
CA LEU A 88 -2.69 -1.04 23.65
C LEU A 88 -3.83 -1.65 24.46
N ASP A 89 -3.76 -2.92 24.86
CA ASP A 89 -4.80 -3.56 25.68
C ASP A 89 -4.82 -2.98 27.10
N HIS A 90 -3.68 -2.48 27.57
CA HIS A 90 -3.53 -1.85 28.89
C HIS A 90 -3.92 -0.37 28.90
N GLN A 91 -3.97 0.29 27.75
CA GLN A 91 -4.61 1.60 27.63
C GLN A 91 -6.11 1.36 27.50
N ALA A 92 -6.88 1.67 28.56
CA ALA A 92 -8.33 1.63 28.46
C ALA A 92 -8.75 2.39 27.19
N ARG A 93 -9.46 1.73 26.26
CA ARG A 93 -9.80 2.31 24.94
C ARG A 93 -10.55 3.63 25.05
N ASP A 94 -11.24 3.86 26.17
CA ASP A 94 -11.95 5.09 26.51
C ASP A 94 -11.04 6.19 27.09
N ALA A 95 -9.80 5.86 27.46
CA ALA A 95 -8.81 6.78 28.04
C ALA A 95 -7.75 7.24 27.03
N ALA A 96 -7.59 6.56 25.88
CA ALA A 96 -6.61 6.94 24.87
C ALA A 96 -7.08 8.19 24.09
N GLU A 97 -6.40 9.31 24.30
CA GLU A 97 -6.72 10.58 23.63
C GLU A 97 -6.45 10.49 22.12
N LEU A 98 -7.46 10.79 21.31
CA LEU A 98 -7.33 10.85 19.85
C LEU A 98 -6.53 12.08 19.43
N ASP A 99 -5.58 11.89 18.51
CA ASP A 99 -4.80 12.99 17.96
C ASP A 99 -5.54 13.63 16.78
N PRO A 100 -5.99 14.89 16.90
CA PRO A 100 -6.75 15.52 15.84
C PRO A 100 -5.92 15.84 14.60
N VAL A 101 -4.59 15.94 14.71
CA VAL A 101 -3.71 16.07 13.54
C VAL A 101 -3.65 14.73 12.79
N SER A 102 -3.69 13.60 13.49
CA SER A 102 -3.76 12.28 12.88
C SER A 102 -5.08 12.02 12.16
N ILE A 103 -6.20 12.56 12.66
CA ILE A 103 -7.48 12.54 11.92
C ILE A 103 -7.36 13.36 10.62
N ALA A 104 -6.70 14.51 10.67
CA ALA A 104 -6.41 15.30 9.48
C ALA A 104 -5.51 14.55 8.49
N ASP A 105 -4.50 13.82 8.96
CA ASP A 105 -3.65 12.96 8.13
C ASP A 105 -4.48 11.89 7.41
N LEU A 106 -5.38 11.18 8.11
CA LEU A 106 -6.25 10.17 7.49
C LEU A 106 -7.13 10.75 6.38
N LEU A 107 -7.77 11.90 6.63
CA LEU A 107 -8.63 12.56 5.64
C LEU A 107 -7.84 13.12 4.44
N ARG A 108 -6.58 13.52 4.66
CA ARG A 108 -5.69 14.01 3.60
C ARG A 108 -4.98 12.89 2.86
N ASN A 109 -4.63 11.79 3.49
CA ASN A 109 -3.66 10.87 2.91
C ASN A 109 -4.10 9.41 2.95
N ALA A 110 -5.25 9.12 3.56
CA ALA A 110 -5.71 7.76 3.86
C ALA A 110 -4.88 7.03 4.93
N PHE A 111 -3.90 7.69 5.56
CA PHE A 111 -3.07 7.14 6.63
C PHE A 111 -2.55 8.24 7.55
N VAL A 112 -2.04 7.85 8.72
CA VAL A 112 -1.36 8.74 9.65
C VAL A 112 0.15 8.69 9.37
N TYR A 113 0.80 9.85 9.26
CA TYR A 113 2.26 9.87 9.02
C TYR A 113 3.01 9.18 10.17
N PRO A 114 3.89 8.19 9.89
CA PRO A 114 4.71 7.61 10.93
C PRO A 114 5.69 8.66 11.51
N PRO A 115 6.13 8.51 12.77
CA PRO A 115 5.76 7.46 13.71
C PRO A 115 4.45 7.76 14.45
N HIS A 116 3.65 8.74 14.02
CA HIS A 116 2.39 9.03 14.70
C HIS A 116 1.37 7.91 14.43
N SER A 117 0.48 7.72 15.39
CA SER A 117 -0.73 6.91 15.22
C SER A 117 -1.98 7.78 15.37
N ILE A 118 -3.16 7.17 15.31
CA ILE A 118 -4.43 7.86 15.54
C ILE A 118 -4.59 8.37 16.98
N TYR A 119 -3.84 7.83 17.93
CA TYR A 119 -3.79 8.30 19.32
C TYR A 119 -2.58 9.22 19.57
N GLN A 120 -2.73 10.17 20.49
CA GLN A 120 -1.71 11.16 20.81
C GLN A 120 -0.48 10.55 21.50
N SER A 121 -0.70 9.62 22.43
CA SER A 121 0.34 8.97 23.25
C SER A 121 0.89 7.67 22.65
N VAL A 122 0.44 7.27 21.46
CA VAL A 122 0.87 6.03 20.80
C VAL A 122 1.65 6.36 19.53
N LYS A 123 2.85 5.81 19.44
CA LYS A 123 3.69 5.82 18.24
C LYS A 123 3.65 4.47 17.55
N PHE A 124 3.60 4.51 16.24
CA PHE A 124 3.63 3.33 15.38
C PHE A 124 4.60 3.57 14.23
N ALA A 125 5.68 2.79 14.20
CA ALA A 125 6.70 2.84 13.17
C ALA A 125 6.78 1.49 12.44
N ILE A 126 7.08 1.54 11.13
CA ILE A 126 7.27 0.35 10.30
C ILE A 126 8.71 0.29 9.80
N SER A 127 9.02 1.03 8.73
CA SER A 127 10.36 1.08 8.16
C SER A 127 10.91 2.50 8.23
N GLY A 128 12.23 2.59 8.30
CA GLY A 128 12.96 3.86 8.32
C GLY A 128 13.04 4.54 9.69
N PHE A 129 12.71 3.84 10.77
CA PHE A 129 12.99 4.26 12.14
C PHE A 129 13.73 3.12 12.85
N GLU A 130 14.77 3.46 13.60
CA GLU A 130 15.49 2.47 14.39
C GLU A 130 14.72 2.13 15.68
N GLU A 131 14.78 0.87 16.13
CA GLU A 131 13.98 0.39 17.25
C GLU A 131 14.37 0.99 18.61
N ASP A 132 15.62 1.45 18.73
CA ASP A 132 16.16 2.06 19.94
C ASP A 132 15.83 3.56 20.06
N GLN A 133 15.19 4.16 19.04
CA GLN A 133 14.80 5.57 19.07
C GLN A 133 13.61 5.85 20.00
N ASP A 134 13.67 6.98 20.70
CA ASP A 134 12.53 7.59 21.37
C ASP A 134 11.68 8.36 20.34
N LEU A 135 10.68 7.66 19.79
CA LEU A 135 9.75 8.18 18.79
C LEU A 135 8.83 9.29 19.33
N CYS A 136 8.76 9.46 20.66
CA CYS A 136 7.94 10.49 21.29
C CYS A 136 8.64 11.83 21.43
N ARG A 137 9.97 11.84 21.54
CA ARG A 137 10.75 13.07 21.77
C ARG A 137 11.41 13.62 20.51
N ASP A 138 12.24 12.82 19.87
CA ASP A 138 13.06 13.24 18.72
C ASP A 138 13.13 12.11 17.70
N PRO A 139 12.02 11.78 17.02
CA PRO A 139 12.03 10.73 16.01
C PRO A 139 12.94 11.14 14.85
N GLN A 140 13.76 10.21 14.37
CA GLN A 140 14.62 10.42 13.21
C GLN A 140 14.28 9.38 12.15
N PHE A 141 13.75 9.87 11.03
CA PHE A 141 13.53 9.02 9.88
C PHE A 141 14.81 8.88 9.07
N HIS A 142 15.13 7.66 8.66
CA HIS A 142 16.14 7.37 7.66
C HIS A 142 15.78 6.13 6.85
N PHE A 143 15.62 6.26 5.53
CA PHE A 143 15.40 5.09 4.68
C PHE A 143 16.73 4.41 4.33
N ARG A 144 17.05 3.31 5.04
CA ARG A 144 18.30 2.53 4.88
C ARG A 144 18.61 2.12 3.43
N TYR A 145 17.59 1.87 2.61
CA TYR A 145 17.74 1.36 1.23
C TYR A 145 17.73 2.47 0.15
N GLN A 146 18.23 3.66 0.47
CA GLN A 146 18.44 4.71 -0.54
C GLN A 146 19.55 4.32 -1.53
N SER A 147 19.26 4.27 -2.83
CA SER A 147 20.27 3.89 -3.84
C SER A 147 21.51 4.80 -3.90
N ALA A 148 21.45 6.01 -3.36
CA ALA A 148 22.60 6.90 -3.33
C ALA A 148 23.76 6.38 -2.46
N SER A 149 23.49 5.41 -1.56
CA SER A 149 24.47 4.93 -0.56
C SER A 149 25.14 3.59 -0.91
N ALA A 150 24.72 2.87 -1.96
CA ALA A 150 25.24 1.53 -2.26
C ALA A 150 26.10 1.47 -3.54
N SER A 151 27.32 0.94 -3.39
CA SER A 151 28.13 0.47 -4.53
C SER A 151 27.62 -0.91 -4.94
N ARG A 152 26.74 -0.96 -5.95
CA ARG A 152 26.19 -2.22 -6.47
C ARG A 152 27.14 -2.89 -7.47
N PRO A 153 27.13 -4.23 -7.56
CA PRO A 153 27.98 -4.95 -8.48
C PRO A 153 27.58 -4.66 -9.94
N ARG A 154 28.58 -4.71 -10.83
CA ARG A 154 28.34 -4.72 -12.27
C ARG A 154 27.92 -6.12 -12.69
N MET A 155 27.03 -6.21 -13.67
CA MET A 155 26.60 -7.49 -14.22
C MET A 155 27.76 -8.18 -14.94
N ASP A 156 28.10 -9.39 -14.53
CA ASP A 156 28.92 -10.32 -15.31
C ASP A 156 28.02 -11.26 -16.12
N ALA A 157 28.50 -11.73 -17.28
CA ALA A 157 27.68 -12.56 -18.17
C ALA A 157 27.36 -13.96 -17.61
N SER A 158 28.10 -14.40 -16.58
CA SER A 158 28.00 -15.71 -15.95
C SER A 158 27.18 -15.75 -14.64
N GLY A 159 26.82 -14.60 -14.06
CA GLY A 159 26.22 -14.54 -12.73
C GLY A 159 24.68 -14.62 -12.68
N CYS A 160 23.98 -14.45 -13.81
CA CYS A 160 22.53 -14.26 -13.79
C CYS A 160 21.75 -15.49 -13.24
N GLU A 161 22.11 -16.70 -13.68
CA GLU A 161 21.46 -17.93 -13.19
C GLU A 161 21.69 -18.15 -11.68
N SER A 162 22.90 -17.84 -11.20
CA SER A 162 23.24 -17.91 -9.77
C SER A 162 22.43 -16.91 -8.95
N LEU A 163 22.26 -15.68 -9.45
CA LEU A 163 21.43 -14.65 -8.81
C LEU A 163 19.96 -15.07 -8.76
N LEU A 164 19.43 -15.63 -9.85
CA LEU A 164 18.05 -16.14 -9.89
C LEU A 164 17.82 -17.27 -8.90
N LYS A 165 18.76 -18.24 -8.83
CA LYS A 165 18.70 -19.31 -7.84
C LYS A 165 18.74 -18.75 -6.43
N THR A 166 19.68 -17.84 -6.13
CA THR A 166 19.81 -17.24 -4.80
C THR A 166 18.56 -16.45 -4.42
N TYR A 167 17.98 -15.69 -5.37
CA TYR A 167 16.72 -14.98 -5.16
C TYR A 167 15.58 -15.95 -4.79
N HIS A 168 15.45 -17.05 -5.54
CA HIS A 168 14.43 -18.05 -5.28
C HIS A 168 14.62 -18.73 -3.91
N ASP A 169 15.85 -19.16 -3.58
CA ASP A 169 16.18 -19.79 -2.31
C ASP A 169 15.83 -18.85 -1.13
N LEU A 170 16.23 -17.57 -1.21
CA LEU A 170 15.91 -16.58 -0.18
C LEU A 170 14.41 -16.29 -0.07
N LEU A 171 13.67 -16.33 -1.18
CA LEU A 171 12.22 -16.14 -1.17
C LEU A 171 11.50 -17.33 -0.52
N CYS A 172 11.94 -18.56 -0.81
CA CYS A 172 11.45 -19.78 -0.17
C CYS A 172 11.76 -19.80 1.34
N ASP A 173 12.96 -19.39 1.73
CA ASP A 173 13.35 -19.19 3.14
C ASP A 173 12.41 -18.19 3.83
N ALA A 174 12.20 -17.03 3.21
CA ALA A 174 11.33 -15.97 3.74
C ALA A 174 9.89 -16.44 3.93
N VAL A 175 9.32 -17.18 2.97
CA VAL A 175 7.99 -17.78 3.08
C VAL A 175 7.96 -18.83 4.20
N SER A 176 8.94 -19.73 4.25
CA SER A 176 9.01 -20.79 5.27
C SER A 176 9.08 -20.20 6.68
N MET A 177 9.96 -19.23 6.90
CA MET A 177 10.16 -18.60 8.20
C MET A 177 8.93 -17.80 8.64
N SER A 178 8.40 -16.95 7.76
CA SER A 178 7.29 -16.05 8.11
C SER A 178 5.96 -16.79 8.32
N THR A 179 5.83 -18.01 7.78
CA THR A 179 4.62 -18.83 7.92
C THR A 179 4.77 -20.00 8.89
N ALA A 180 5.92 -20.15 9.56
CA ALA A 180 6.24 -21.31 10.41
C ALA A 180 5.20 -21.59 11.52
N ARG A 181 4.43 -20.57 11.94
CA ARG A 181 3.38 -20.68 12.97
C ARG A 181 1.96 -20.85 12.41
N MET A 182 1.79 -20.78 11.09
CA MET A 182 0.50 -20.93 10.41
C MET A 182 0.27 -22.40 10.06
N ARG A 183 -0.83 -22.99 10.51
CA ARG A 183 -1.21 -24.37 10.17
C ARG A 183 -2.01 -24.43 8.87
N SER A 184 -2.75 -23.38 8.54
CA SER A 184 -3.52 -23.26 7.30
C SER A 184 -3.35 -21.83 6.76
N PRO A 185 -2.21 -21.56 6.08
CA PRO A 185 -1.92 -20.25 5.53
C PRO A 185 -2.75 -19.99 4.28
N TRP A 186 -3.18 -18.74 4.12
CA TRP A 186 -3.84 -18.27 2.91
C TRP A 186 -2.99 -17.20 2.25
N PHE A 187 -2.70 -17.36 0.97
CA PHE A 187 -1.89 -16.43 0.21
C PHE A 187 -2.76 -15.49 -0.62
N LEU A 188 -2.64 -14.19 -0.40
CA LEU A 188 -3.31 -13.17 -1.19
C LEU A 188 -2.63 -13.07 -2.56
N GLN A 189 -3.23 -13.72 -3.56
CA GLN A 189 -2.70 -13.81 -4.90
C GLN A 189 -3.40 -12.82 -5.83
N SER A 190 -2.62 -11.91 -6.39
CA SER A 190 -3.01 -11.10 -7.56
C SER A 190 -2.45 -11.69 -8.86
N GLY A 191 -2.90 -11.20 -10.01
CA GLY A 191 -2.29 -11.48 -11.32
C GLY A 191 -0.98 -10.73 -11.56
N GLY A 192 -0.54 -9.92 -10.57
CA GLY A 192 0.69 -9.15 -10.63
C GLY A 192 1.96 -9.99 -10.49
N LYS A 193 3.06 -9.44 -10.99
CA LYS A 193 4.40 -10.08 -10.92
C LYS A 193 4.86 -10.38 -9.48
N ASP A 194 4.53 -9.50 -8.54
CA ASP A 194 4.99 -9.62 -7.15
C ASP A 194 4.35 -10.85 -6.48
N SER A 195 3.01 -10.96 -6.58
CA SER A 195 2.32 -12.13 -6.07
C SER A 195 2.61 -13.40 -6.86
N THR A 196 2.91 -13.31 -8.16
CA THR A 196 3.26 -14.50 -8.96
C THR A 196 4.62 -15.07 -8.54
N SER A 197 5.63 -14.22 -8.30
CA SER A 197 6.93 -14.67 -7.81
C SER A 197 6.83 -15.26 -6.40
N ILE A 198 6.02 -14.67 -5.51
CA ILE A 198 5.71 -15.28 -4.22
C ILE A 198 4.94 -16.59 -4.37
N ALA A 199 3.99 -16.70 -5.30
CA ALA A 199 3.24 -17.94 -5.54
C ALA A 199 4.18 -19.11 -5.87
N ILE A 200 5.21 -18.85 -6.68
CA ILE A 200 6.24 -19.85 -7.01
C ILE A 200 6.95 -20.33 -5.73
N ALA A 201 7.38 -19.40 -4.86
CA ALA A 201 8.01 -19.76 -3.59
C ALA A 201 7.05 -20.46 -2.61
N VAL A 202 5.78 -20.03 -2.57
CA VAL A 202 4.72 -20.65 -1.76
C VAL A 202 4.47 -22.09 -2.22
N ALA A 203 4.44 -22.36 -3.52
CA ALA A 203 4.26 -23.71 -4.04
C ALA A 203 5.34 -24.70 -3.55
N GLU A 204 6.56 -24.23 -3.33
CA GLU A 204 7.65 -25.05 -2.81
C GLU A 204 7.68 -25.10 -1.28
N ALA A 205 7.61 -23.93 -0.62
CA ALA A 205 7.75 -23.82 0.83
C ALA A 205 6.49 -24.21 1.61
N ARG A 206 5.31 -23.93 1.05
CA ARG A 206 3.98 -24.10 1.66
C ARG A 206 2.93 -24.55 0.63
N PRO A 207 3.10 -25.75 0.02
CA PRO A 207 2.14 -26.28 -0.95
C PRO A 207 0.74 -26.50 -0.37
N ASP A 208 0.60 -26.49 0.96
CA ASP A 208 -0.66 -26.55 1.70
C ASP A 208 -1.44 -25.22 1.72
N ALA A 209 -0.84 -24.13 1.25
CA ALA A 209 -1.47 -22.82 1.24
C ALA A 209 -2.63 -22.73 0.23
N VAL A 210 -3.66 -21.96 0.60
CA VAL A 210 -4.77 -21.62 -0.30
C VAL A 210 -4.53 -20.23 -0.89
N CYS A 211 -4.45 -20.13 -2.20
CA CYS A 211 -4.38 -18.86 -2.89
C CYS A 211 -5.76 -18.20 -2.98
N MET A 212 -5.85 -16.91 -2.72
CA MET A 212 -7.09 -16.16 -2.76
C MET A 212 -6.95 -14.88 -3.57
N THR A 213 -7.84 -14.69 -4.55
CA THR A 213 -7.90 -13.47 -5.38
C THR A 213 -9.19 -12.69 -5.12
N TYR A 214 -9.08 -11.39 -4.93
CA TYR A 214 -10.22 -10.50 -4.73
C TYR A 214 -10.62 -9.83 -6.04
N LEU A 215 -11.89 -9.95 -6.43
CA LEU A 215 -12.44 -9.25 -7.58
C LEU A 215 -13.21 -8.02 -7.13
N GLY A 216 -12.54 -6.87 -7.20
CA GLY A 216 -13.03 -5.57 -6.75
C GLY A 216 -14.17 -4.94 -7.56
N GLY A 217 -14.33 -5.36 -8.82
CA GLY A 217 -15.29 -4.78 -9.75
C GLY A 217 -14.89 -5.05 -11.20
N ARG A 218 -15.53 -4.36 -12.15
CA ARG A 218 -15.35 -4.60 -13.60
C ARG A 218 -14.09 -3.98 -14.21
N GLU A 219 -13.39 -3.12 -13.47
CA GLU A 219 -12.24 -2.39 -14.02
C GLU A 219 -11.01 -3.28 -14.20
N GLU A 220 -10.82 -4.24 -13.29
CA GLU A 220 -9.64 -5.11 -13.22
C GLU A 220 -10.14 -6.49 -12.78
N ASP A 221 -10.00 -7.48 -13.67
CA ASP A 221 -10.31 -8.89 -13.37
C ASP A 221 -9.03 -9.70 -13.59
N GLU A 222 -8.49 -10.22 -12.49
CA GLU A 222 -7.28 -11.03 -12.46
C GLU A 222 -7.57 -12.47 -12.00
N ILE A 223 -8.86 -12.87 -11.89
CA ILE A 223 -9.20 -14.19 -11.37
C ILE A 223 -8.61 -15.28 -12.26
N ASP A 224 -8.82 -15.18 -13.57
CA ASP A 224 -8.39 -16.25 -14.49
C ASP A 224 -6.87 -16.35 -14.58
N SER A 225 -6.15 -15.23 -14.51
CA SER A 225 -4.69 -15.24 -14.51
C SER A 225 -4.13 -15.79 -13.20
N ALA A 226 -4.68 -15.39 -12.05
CA ALA A 226 -4.27 -15.93 -10.75
C ALA A 226 -4.58 -17.43 -10.64
N ARG A 227 -5.77 -17.86 -11.08
CA ARG A 227 -6.17 -19.27 -11.12
C ARG A 227 -5.25 -20.08 -12.02
N PHE A 228 -4.90 -19.57 -13.19
CA PHE A 228 -3.94 -20.22 -14.09
C PHE A 228 -2.58 -20.45 -13.40
N VAL A 229 -2.03 -19.40 -12.76
CA VAL A 229 -0.77 -19.50 -12.01
C VAL A 229 -0.86 -20.53 -10.89
N ALA A 230 -1.91 -20.47 -10.07
CA ALA A 230 -2.09 -21.41 -8.96
C ALA A 230 -2.21 -22.86 -9.44
N ASN A 231 -3.03 -23.12 -10.47
CA ASN A 231 -3.21 -24.45 -11.04
C ASN A 231 -1.90 -25.02 -11.60
N GLN A 232 -1.12 -24.20 -12.31
CA GLN A 232 0.16 -24.62 -12.88
C GLN A 232 1.19 -24.96 -11.79
N LEU A 233 1.10 -24.30 -10.64
CA LEU A 233 1.95 -24.54 -9.47
C LEU A 233 1.41 -25.60 -8.51
N GLY A 234 0.24 -26.20 -8.81
CA GLY A 234 -0.39 -27.21 -7.95
C GLY A 234 -1.01 -26.64 -6.67
N LEU A 235 -1.26 -25.33 -6.60
CA LEU A 235 -1.88 -24.65 -5.46
C LEU A 235 -3.40 -24.63 -5.59
N ARG A 236 -4.12 -24.70 -4.46
CA ARG A 236 -5.57 -24.45 -4.43
C ARG A 236 -5.82 -22.96 -4.64
N HIS A 237 -6.81 -22.63 -5.46
CA HIS A 237 -7.21 -21.24 -5.72
C HIS A 237 -8.67 -20.98 -5.41
N GLU A 238 -8.92 -19.86 -4.76
CA GLU A 238 -10.25 -19.32 -4.48
C GLU A 238 -10.35 -17.86 -4.94
N ALA A 239 -11.58 -17.45 -5.22
CA ALA A 239 -11.87 -16.08 -5.61
C ALA A 239 -13.01 -15.52 -4.77
N LEU A 240 -12.83 -14.29 -4.26
CA LEU A 240 -13.87 -13.56 -3.55
C LEU A 240 -14.31 -12.37 -4.39
N VAL A 241 -15.57 -12.39 -4.81
CA VAL A 241 -16.18 -11.27 -5.54
C VAL A 241 -16.62 -10.22 -4.55
N CYS A 242 -16.22 -8.96 -4.80
CA CYS A 242 -16.56 -7.80 -4.00
C CYS A 242 -18.07 -7.63 -3.89
N ASP A 243 -18.56 -7.65 -2.65
CA ASP A 243 -19.86 -7.11 -2.27
C ASP A 243 -19.59 -5.92 -1.33
N PRO A 244 -19.82 -4.67 -1.78
CA PRO A 244 -19.50 -3.49 -0.98
C PRO A 244 -20.24 -3.43 0.36
N GLY A 245 -21.47 -3.95 0.41
CA GLY A 245 -22.28 -3.99 1.64
C GLY A 245 -21.69 -4.99 2.61
N ARG A 246 -21.46 -6.23 2.17
CA ARG A 246 -20.84 -7.29 2.99
C ARG A 246 -19.47 -6.88 3.52
N ALA A 247 -18.61 -6.37 2.65
CA ALA A 247 -17.26 -5.94 3.02
C ALA A 247 -17.29 -4.82 4.08
N TYR A 248 -18.25 -3.89 3.95
CA TYR A 248 -18.42 -2.83 4.96
C TYR A 248 -18.95 -3.37 6.28
N ASP A 249 -19.93 -4.28 6.26
CA ASP A 249 -20.48 -4.88 7.48
C ASP A 249 -19.42 -5.70 8.23
N ARG A 250 -18.58 -6.47 7.49
CA ARG A 250 -17.43 -7.20 8.05
C ARG A 250 -16.41 -6.25 8.67
N TYR A 251 -16.12 -5.13 8.01
CA TYR A 251 -15.28 -4.08 8.59
C TYR A 251 -15.87 -3.51 9.89
N LEU A 252 -17.16 -3.17 9.91
CA LEU A 252 -17.82 -2.64 11.11
C LEU A 252 -17.77 -3.63 12.28
N ALA A 253 -17.87 -4.94 12.01
CA ALA A 253 -17.73 -5.98 13.02
C ALA A 253 -16.30 -6.05 13.62
N MET A 254 -15.27 -5.71 12.84
CA MET A 254 -13.87 -5.67 13.30
C MET A 254 -13.51 -4.38 14.05
N VAL A 255 -14.17 -3.26 13.73
CA VAL A 255 -13.84 -1.93 14.26
C VAL A 255 -13.63 -1.93 15.79
N PRO A 256 -14.48 -2.56 16.61
CA PRO A 256 -14.28 -2.61 18.06
C PRO A 256 -12.91 -3.17 18.45
N THR A 257 -12.40 -4.20 17.78
CA THR A 257 -11.15 -4.90 18.13
C THR A 257 -9.92 -4.43 17.34
N MET A 258 -10.09 -3.64 16.27
CA MET A 258 -8.97 -3.11 15.49
C MET A 258 -8.05 -2.20 16.34
N PRO A 259 -6.74 -2.48 16.44
CA PRO A 259 -5.85 -1.75 17.34
C PRO A 259 -5.63 -0.29 16.91
N LEU A 260 -5.40 -0.06 15.62
CA LEU A 260 -5.14 1.25 15.01
C LEU A 260 -5.98 1.43 13.74
N LEU A 261 -5.86 2.60 13.10
CA LEU A 261 -6.65 2.99 11.94
C LEU A 261 -5.76 3.39 10.75
N THR A 262 -6.07 2.80 9.60
CA THR A 262 -5.73 3.34 8.27
C THR A 262 -7.01 3.39 7.44
N ALA A 263 -7.08 4.33 6.50
CA ALA A 263 -8.15 4.45 5.53
C ALA A 263 -7.68 4.16 4.10
N ASP A 264 -6.60 3.36 3.94
CA ASP A 264 -6.11 2.87 2.64
C ASP A 264 -7.28 2.35 1.78
N PHE A 265 -7.26 2.63 0.48
CA PHE A 265 -8.40 2.32 -0.39
C PHE A 265 -8.65 0.81 -0.60
N ALA A 266 -7.74 -0.06 -0.14
CA ALA A 266 -7.97 -1.50 -0.08
C ALA A 266 -8.38 -2.00 1.31
N MET A 267 -8.56 -1.12 2.30
CA MET A 267 -8.89 -1.50 3.69
C MET A 267 -10.15 -2.37 3.78
N LEU A 268 -11.25 -1.96 3.14
CA LEU A 268 -12.49 -2.75 3.10
C LEU A 268 -12.34 -4.08 2.33
N SER A 269 -11.59 -4.10 1.22
CA SER A 269 -11.27 -5.35 0.52
C SER A 269 -10.48 -6.30 1.42
N TYR A 270 -9.53 -5.76 2.19
CA TYR A 270 -8.72 -6.54 3.13
C TYR A 270 -9.57 -7.10 4.27
N ALA A 271 -10.44 -6.28 4.86
CA ALA A 271 -11.39 -6.71 5.89
C ALA A 271 -12.29 -7.86 5.37
N ASP A 272 -12.79 -7.76 4.14
CA ASP A 272 -13.60 -8.81 3.52
C ASP A 272 -12.79 -10.10 3.32
N LEU A 273 -11.58 -9.99 2.77
CA LEU A 273 -10.66 -11.10 2.55
C LEU A 273 -10.31 -11.83 3.84
N VAL A 274 -9.83 -11.12 4.87
CA VAL A 274 -9.37 -11.79 6.10
C VAL A 274 -10.52 -12.40 6.90
N THR A 275 -11.73 -11.81 6.80
CA THR A 275 -12.92 -12.43 7.39
C THR A 275 -13.28 -13.73 6.69
N GLU A 276 -13.21 -13.76 5.36
CA GLU A 276 -13.45 -14.96 4.57
C GLU A 276 -12.42 -16.06 4.91
N ILE A 277 -11.15 -15.69 5.01
CA ILE A 277 -10.06 -16.61 5.40
C ILE A 277 -10.34 -17.21 6.78
N ALA A 278 -10.66 -16.38 7.78
CA ALA A 278 -10.98 -16.86 9.13
C ALA A 278 -12.22 -17.77 9.13
N ALA A 279 -13.27 -17.41 8.38
CA ALA A 279 -14.50 -18.20 8.29
C ALA A 279 -14.28 -19.57 7.63
N ASN A 280 -13.27 -19.70 6.77
CA ASN A 280 -12.89 -20.95 6.10
C ASN A 280 -11.72 -21.68 6.80
N GLY A 281 -11.43 -21.34 8.06
CA GLY A 281 -10.47 -22.07 8.91
C GLY A 281 -9.01 -21.71 8.68
N GLY A 282 -8.72 -20.65 7.91
CA GLY A 282 -7.36 -20.11 7.81
C GLY A 282 -6.90 -19.49 9.12
N ASP A 283 -5.62 -19.68 9.46
CA ASP A 283 -5.01 -19.12 10.68
C ASP A 283 -3.89 -18.11 10.42
N GLY A 284 -3.63 -17.82 9.13
CA GLY A 284 -2.70 -16.78 8.74
C GLY A 284 -2.84 -16.34 7.30
N VAL A 285 -2.35 -15.13 7.04
CA VAL A 285 -2.39 -14.47 5.74
C VAL A 285 -0.96 -14.22 5.27
N VAL A 286 -0.66 -14.60 4.03
CA VAL A 286 0.59 -14.28 3.34
C VAL A 286 0.28 -13.26 2.27
N ASP A 287 1.03 -12.16 2.22
CA ASP A 287 0.79 -11.07 1.29
C ASP A 287 2.09 -10.62 0.61
N ALA A 288 2.03 -10.38 -0.69
CA ALA A 288 3.17 -10.05 -1.55
C ALA A 288 3.49 -8.55 -1.61
N LEU A 289 3.01 -7.75 -0.65
CA LEU A 289 3.37 -6.34 -0.51
C LEU A 289 4.84 -6.15 -0.07
N GLY A 290 5.44 -5.01 -0.43
CA GLY A 290 6.78 -4.60 0.01
C GLY A 290 7.86 -4.62 -1.08
N SER A 291 7.69 -5.40 -2.15
CA SER A 291 8.72 -5.52 -3.20
C SER A 291 9.02 -4.23 -3.96
N ASP A 292 8.05 -3.32 -4.11
CA ASP A 292 8.22 -2.09 -4.92
C ASP A 292 9.38 -1.20 -4.41
N ASN A 293 9.69 -1.23 -3.10
CA ASN A 293 10.75 -0.41 -2.50
C ASN A 293 12.16 -0.89 -2.87
N TYR A 294 12.32 -2.19 -3.13
CA TYR A 294 13.62 -2.82 -3.39
C TYR A 294 13.92 -2.98 -4.88
N PHE A 295 12.89 -3.27 -5.68
CA PHE A 295 13.05 -3.56 -7.12
C PHE A 295 12.81 -2.36 -8.04
N GLY A 296 12.77 -1.15 -7.49
CA GLY A 296 12.66 0.09 -8.25
C GLY A 296 11.23 0.46 -8.68
N MET A 297 10.98 1.77 -8.70
CA MET A 297 9.68 2.35 -9.01
C MET A 297 9.79 3.29 -10.23
N PRO A 298 9.60 2.78 -11.46
CA PRO A 298 9.77 3.58 -12.67
C PRO A 298 8.79 4.75 -12.66
N ILE A 299 9.29 5.92 -13.06
CA ILE A 299 8.44 7.09 -13.23
C ILE A 299 8.06 7.26 -14.69
N HIS A 300 6.80 6.97 -14.99
CA HIS A 300 6.23 7.23 -16.30
C HIS A 300 6.05 8.74 -16.52
N TRP A 301 6.10 9.17 -17.78
CA TRP A 301 5.91 10.59 -18.16
C TRP A 301 4.61 11.20 -17.60
N ARG A 302 3.52 10.41 -17.52
CA ARG A 302 2.24 10.86 -16.93
C ARG A 302 2.38 11.23 -15.46
N GLN A 303 3.22 10.54 -14.71
CA GLN A 303 3.48 10.86 -13.31
C GLN A 303 4.33 12.13 -13.19
N ARG A 304 5.30 12.32 -14.09
CA ARG A 304 6.03 13.60 -14.19
C ARG A 304 5.07 14.76 -14.47
N LEU A 305 4.15 14.59 -15.41
CA LEU A 305 3.13 15.61 -15.70
C LEU A 305 2.23 15.88 -14.48
N LYS A 306 1.80 14.84 -13.76
CA LYS A 306 1.02 15.01 -12.51
C LYS A 306 1.80 15.78 -11.45
N ALA A 307 3.10 15.52 -11.30
CA ALA A 307 3.96 16.25 -10.37
C ALA A 307 4.08 17.73 -10.80
N LEU A 308 4.24 18.01 -12.10
CA LEU A 308 4.28 19.37 -12.64
C LEU A 308 2.95 20.12 -12.45
N LEU A 309 1.82 19.41 -12.49
CA LEU A 309 0.49 19.99 -12.24
C LEU A 309 0.22 20.21 -10.74
N ALA A 310 0.97 19.58 -9.83
CA ALA A 310 0.78 19.75 -8.39
C ALA A 310 1.36 21.10 -7.93
N LEU A 311 0.57 22.16 -8.12
CA LEU A 311 0.96 23.56 -7.98
C LEU A 311 0.48 24.22 -6.68
N ARG A 312 -0.15 23.46 -5.77
CA ARG A 312 -0.73 23.98 -4.51
C ARG A 312 -1.70 25.16 -4.71
N LEU A 313 -2.42 25.19 -5.83
CA LEU A 313 -3.38 26.26 -6.11
C LEU A 313 -4.57 26.16 -5.16
N ARG A 314 -5.00 27.28 -4.56
CA ARG A 314 -6.25 27.34 -3.80
C ARG A 314 -7.39 27.66 -4.76
N LEU A 315 -8.11 26.62 -5.19
CA LEU A 315 -9.24 26.79 -6.10
C LEU A 315 -10.52 27.18 -5.33
N PRO A 316 -11.29 28.18 -5.79
CA PRO A 316 -12.60 28.49 -5.23
C PRO A 316 -13.54 27.28 -5.25
N ARG A 317 -14.28 27.07 -4.17
CA ARG A 317 -15.23 25.93 -4.03
C ARG A 317 -16.22 25.85 -5.21
N GLY A 318 -16.74 26.99 -5.66
CA GLY A 318 -17.69 27.03 -6.79
C GLY A 318 -17.14 26.47 -8.10
N ILE A 319 -15.82 26.48 -8.32
CA ILE A 319 -15.20 25.85 -9.49
C ILE A 319 -15.17 24.34 -9.30
N VAL A 320 -14.67 23.86 -8.17
CA VAL A 320 -14.55 22.41 -7.90
C VAL A 320 -15.92 21.73 -7.84
N GLU A 321 -16.93 22.45 -7.34
CA GLU A 321 -18.29 21.96 -7.13
C GLU A 321 -19.23 22.24 -8.31
N SER A 322 -18.75 22.79 -9.43
CA SER A 322 -19.61 23.05 -10.58
C SER A 322 -20.10 21.74 -11.20
N SER A 323 -21.33 21.76 -11.74
CA SER A 323 -21.98 20.58 -12.33
C SER A 323 -21.21 19.98 -13.51
N LEU A 324 -20.45 20.80 -14.23
CA LEU A 324 -19.61 20.36 -15.35
C LEU A 324 -18.44 19.49 -14.86
N PHE A 325 -17.80 19.88 -13.76
CA PHE A 325 -16.68 19.14 -13.20
C PHE A 325 -17.13 17.96 -12.35
N SER A 326 -18.28 18.08 -11.68
CA SER A 326 -18.75 17.05 -10.76
C SER A 326 -19.15 15.75 -11.46
N ARG A 327 -19.52 15.81 -12.74
CA ARG A 327 -19.89 14.64 -13.56
C ARG A 327 -18.69 13.96 -14.24
N ASN A 328 -17.54 14.61 -14.28
CA ASN A 328 -16.37 14.10 -14.99
C ASN A 328 -15.21 13.81 -14.03
N PHE A 329 -15.03 12.53 -13.70
CA PHE A 329 -13.96 12.05 -12.84
C PHE A 329 -12.58 12.58 -13.22
N ARG A 330 -12.23 12.60 -14.52
CA ARG A 330 -10.89 13.02 -14.97
C ARG A 330 -10.65 14.49 -14.67
N LEU A 331 -11.65 15.34 -14.89
CA LEU A 331 -11.53 16.77 -14.60
C LEU A 331 -11.47 17.03 -13.10
N SER A 332 -12.33 16.38 -12.30
CA SER A 332 -12.28 16.51 -10.83
C SER A 332 -10.91 16.08 -10.30
N TYR A 333 -10.34 15.01 -10.85
CA TYR A 333 -9.03 14.50 -10.47
C TYR A 333 -7.87 15.45 -10.84
N VAL A 334 -7.94 16.11 -12.00
CA VAL A 334 -6.95 17.13 -12.40
C VAL A 334 -7.04 18.34 -11.47
N LEU A 335 -8.25 18.85 -11.20
CA LEU A 335 -8.45 19.97 -10.26
C LEU A 335 -8.00 19.61 -8.84
N GLY A 336 -8.22 18.37 -8.41
CA GLY A 336 -7.68 17.85 -7.16
C GLY A 336 -6.15 17.87 -7.18
N THR A 337 -5.53 17.39 -8.27
CA THR A 337 -4.06 17.40 -8.43
C THR A 337 -3.48 18.81 -8.36
N LEU A 338 -4.12 19.82 -8.96
CA LEU A 338 -3.67 21.22 -8.91
C LEU A 338 -3.56 21.79 -7.48
N GLN A 339 -4.36 21.27 -6.55
CA GLN A 339 -4.40 21.70 -5.15
C GLN A 339 -3.38 20.96 -4.27
N MET A 340 -2.68 19.94 -4.80
CA MET A 340 -1.76 19.10 -4.04
C MET A 340 -0.36 19.69 -3.99
N ASP A 341 0.36 19.32 -2.93
CA ASP A 341 1.82 19.39 -2.93
C ASP A 341 2.44 18.36 -3.89
N THR A 342 3.58 18.70 -4.49
CA THR A 342 4.29 17.85 -5.45
C THR A 342 4.76 16.53 -4.84
N PHE A 343 5.26 16.52 -3.60
CA PHE A 343 5.71 15.29 -2.95
C PHE A 343 4.51 14.46 -2.49
N GLU A 344 3.55 15.08 -1.83
CA GLU A 344 2.33 14.39 -1.41
C GLU A 344 1.54 13.79 -2.60
N ARG A 345 1.76 14.29 -3.83
CA ARG A 345 1.17 13.72 -5.03
C ARG A 345 1.62 12.28 -5.32
N CYS A 346 2.76 11.87 -4.76
CA CYS A 346 3.25 10.50 -4.81
C CYS A 346 2.38 9.54 -3.99
N PHE A 347 1.57 10.04 -3.04
CA PHE A 347 0.64 9.21 -2.28
C PHE A 347 -0.57 8.80 -3.13
N PRO A 348 -1.10 7.58 -2.93
CA PRO A 348 -2.20 7.06 -3.72
C PRO A 348 -3.55 7.71 -3.35
N GLY A 349 -4.52 7.60 -4.26
CA GLY A 349 -5.92 7.95 -4.00
C GLY A 349 -6.33 9.41 -4.25
N SER A 350 -7.63 9.69 -4.12
CA SER A 350 -8.14 11.06 -4.02
C SER A 350 -8.32 11.40 -2.55
N ARG A 351 -8.12 12.66 -2.21
CA ARG A 351 -8.13 13.14 -0.83
C ARG A 351 -8.95 14.40 -0.66
N PHE A 352 -9.36 14.68 0.57
CA PHE A 352 -9.89 15.98 0.90
C PHE A 352 -8.80 17.05 0.73
N SER A 353 -9.17 18.19 0.14
CA SER A 353 -8.32 19.38 0.12
C SER A 353 -8.14 19.92 1.54
N ASP A 354 -7.10 20.74 1.77
CA ASP A 354 -6.88 21.37 3.08
C ASP A 354 -8.12 22.11 3.59
N SER A 355 -8.81 22.82 2.69
CA SER A 355 -10.02 23.58 3.03
C SER A 355 -11.23 22.71 3.36
N GLU A 356 -11.29 21.50 2.81
CA GLU A 356 -12.31 20.51 3.15
C GLU A 356 -11.98 19.86 4.49
N VAL A 357 -10.71 19.51 4.75
CA VAL A 357 -10.25 18.92 6.02
C VAL A 357 -10.52 19.87 7.17
N ASP A 358 -10.15 21.14 7.03
CA ASP A 358 -10.40 22.16 8.05
C ASP A 358 -11.89 22.37 8.29
N ALA A 359 -12.72 22.30 7.23
CA ALA A 359 -14.18 22.39 7.36
C ALA A 359 -14.79 21.16 8.02
N LEU A 360 -14.31 19.95 7.70
CA LEU A 360 -14.72 18.70 8.32
C LEU A 360 -14.43 18.70 9.83
N LEU A 361 -13.24 19.17 10.22
CA LEU A 361 -12.79 19.23 11.61
C LEU A 361 -13.28 20.48 12.36
N GLY A 362 -13.80 21.49 11.66
CA GLY A 362 -14.23 22.76 12.23
C GLY A 362 -13.09 23.66 12.74
N ARG A 363 -11.83 23.34 12.41
CA ARG A 363 -10.62 24.07 12.83
C ARG A 363 -9.48 23.86 11.84
N LYS A 364 -8.52 24.79 11.83
CA LYS A 364 -7.35 24.77 10.95
C LYS A 364 -6.32 23.73 11.40
N LEU A 365 -6.32 22.56 10.78
CA LEU A 365 -5.42 21.45 11.11
C LEU A 365 -4.66 20.90 9.90
N ALA A 366 -5.09 21.20 8.67
CA ALA A 366 -4.43 20.72 7.46
C ALA A 366 -2.96 21.15 7.39
N ASP A 367 -2.63 22.37 7.82
CA ASP A 367 -1.25 22.86 7.86
C ASP A 367 -0.39 22.10 8.86
N ARG A 368 -0.94 21.72 10.03
CA ARG A 368 -0.22 20.91 11.04
C ARG A 368 0.02 19.48 10.55
N SER A 369 -0.96 18.91 9.86
CA SER A 369 -0.81 17.62 9.18
C SER A 369 0.33 17.67 8.15
N ARG A 370 0.39 18.73 7.34
CA ARG A 370 1.48 18.92 6.37
C ARG A 370 2.84 19.10 7.04
N GLN A 371 2.91 19.80 8.17
CA GLN A 371 4.16 19.98 8.92
C GLN A 371 4.78 18.64 9.36
N ARG A 372 4.01 17.54 9.45
CA ARG A 372 4.58 16.21 9.72
C ARG A 372 5.51 15.70 8.63
N LEU A 373 5.39 16.21 7.40
CA LEU A 373 6.32 15.88 6.33
C LEU A 373 7.74 16.40 6.57
N GLU A 374 7.90 17.40 7.44
CA GLU A 374 9.21 17.97 7.77
C GLU A 374 10.16 16.93 8.36
N LEU A 375 9.63 15.93 9.07
CA LEU A 375 10.39 14.79 9.61
C LEU A 375 11.14 14.02 8.51
N PHE A 376 10.55 13.91 7.32
CA PHE A 376 11.11 13.16 6.20
C PHE A 376 11.95 14.02 5.26
N ARG A 377 12.05 15.34 5.52
CA ARG A 377 12.64 16.28 4.57
C ARG A 377 14.09 15.94 4.22
N ALA A 378 14.87 15.49 5.20
CA ALA A 378 16.27 15.13 5.00
C ALA A 378 16.41 14.03 3.93
N ASP A 379 15.71 12.90 4.08
CA ASP A 379 15.71 11.80 3.10
C ASP A 379 15.13 12.19 1.75
N ILE A 380 14.05 13.00 1.73
CA ILE A 380 13.46 13.50 0.49
C ILE A 380 14.47 14.34 -0.30
N GLN A 381 15.26 15.17 0.38
CA GLN A 381 16.29 16.02 -0.24
C GLN A 381 17.54 15.23 -0.63
N ALA A 382 17.91 14.20 0.15
CA ALA A 382 19.04 13.32 -0.16
C ALA A 382 18.79 12.44 -1.39
N ALA A 383 17.53 12.17 -1.74
CA ALA A 383 17.16 11.36 -2.89
C ALA A 383 17.56 12.03 -4.23
N PRO A 384 18.49 11.45 -5.00
CA PRO A 384 19.12 12.11 -6.17
C PRO A 384 18.23 12.13 -7.42
N SER A 385 17.09 11.44 -7.38
CA SER A 385 16.17 11.33 -8.52
C SER A 385 14.73 11.26 -8.06
N LEU A 386 13.79 11.56 -8.95
CA LEU A 386 12.36 11.40 -8.67
C LEU A 386 12.01 9.95 -8.30
N GLU A 387 12.69 8.96 -8.89
CA GLU A 387 12.47 7.53 -8.57
C GLU A 387 12.93 7.21 -7.15
N ALA A 388 14.04 7.80 -6.70
CA ALA A 388 14.48 7.71 -5.31
C ALA A 388 13.50 8.41 -4.37
N GLN A 389 13.01 9.62 -4.71
CA GLN A 389 11.99 10.32 -3.91
C GLN A 389 10.69 9.52 -3.81
N ARG A 390 10.30 8.85 -4.89
CA ARG A 390 9.11 8.00 -4.89
C ARG A 390 9.26 6.78 -4.00
N ARG A 391 10.46 6.22 -3.87
CA ARG A 391 10.73 5.15 -2.88
C ARG A 391 10.61 5.67 -1.47
N VAL A 392 11.18 6.84 -1.16
CA VAL A 392 10.98 7.48 0.16
C VAL A 392 9.49 7.67 0.45
N ALA A 393 8.73 8.19 -0.52
CA ALA A 393 7.28 8.33 -0.39
C ALA A 393 6.56 6.98 -0.18
N ALA A 394 6.97 5.93 -0.88
CA ALA A 394 6.40 4.59 -0.72
C ALA A 394 6.71 4.00 0.66
N THR A 395 7.92 4.20 1.19
CA THR A 395 8.31 3.84 2.57
C THR A 395 7.45 4.58 3.59
N ILE A 396 7.18 5.88 3.41
CA ILE A 396 6.30 6.64 4.32
C ILE A 396 4.86 6.07 4.32
N VAL A 397 4.37 5.66 3.14
CA VAL A 397 3.02 5.10 2.96
C VAL A 397 2.91 3.66 3.48
N GLU A 398 4.01 3.02 3.88
CA GLU A 398 3.98 1.66 4.41
C GLU A 398 3.04 1.51 5.63
N ALA A 399 2.96 2.56 6.46
CA ALA A 399 2.01 2.65 7.56
C ALA A 399 0.55 2.43 7.12
N ALA A 400 0.21 2.79 5.88
CA ALA A 400 -1.08 2.48 5.25
C ALA A 400 -1.09 1.09 4.62
N THR A 401 -0.10 0.80 3.76
CA THR A 401 -0.15 -0.37 2.89
C THR A 401 -0.05 -1.67 3.68
N PHE A 402 0.79 -1.72 4.71
CA PHE A 402 0.87 -2.85 5.63
C PHE A 402 -0.10 -2.72 6.80
N GLY A 403 -0.37 -1.49 7.26
CA GLY A 403 -1.28 -1.24 8.38
C GLY A 403 -2.66 -1.87 8.18
N LYS A 404 -3.21 -1.86 6.97
CA LYS A 404 -4.50 -2.52 6.70
C LYS A 404 -4.47 -4.02 7.00
N GLY A 405 -3.38 -4.71 6.65
CA GLY A 405 -3.24 -6.12 6.99
C GLY A 405 -3.03 -6.30 8.48
N MET A 406 -2.06 -5.58 9.05
CA MET A 406 -1.71 -5.67 10.47
C MET A 406 -2.92 -5.44 11.39
N PHE A 407 -3.73 -4.43 11.11
CA PHE A 407 -4.86 -4.07 11.98
C PHE A 407 -6.06 -5.01 11.80
N THR A 408 -6.31 -5.50 10.57
CA THR A 408 -7.43 -6.44 10.32
C THR A 408 -7.12 -7.85 10.78
N THR A 409 -5.92 -8.37 10.55
CA THR A 409 -5.52 -9.69 11.04
C THR A 409 -5.43 -9.71 12.55
N SER A 410 -4.90 -8.65 13.18
CA SER A 410 -4.92 -8.49 14.63
C SER A 410 -6.35 -8.51 15.20
N ALA A 411 -7.29 -7.80 14.57
CA ALA A 411 -8.70 -7.80 14.98
C ALA A 411 -9.37 -9.19 14.97
N LEU A 412 -8.86 -10.11 14.14
CA LEU A 412 -9.34 -11.49 14.01
C LEU A 412 -8.39 -12.53 14.63
N SER A 413 -7.31 -12.11 15.30
CA SER A 413 -6.28 -13.02 15.84
C SER A 413 -5.65 -13.95 14.79
N LEU A 414 -5.50 -13.46 13.55
CA LEU A 414 -4.79 -14.16 12.47
C LEU A 414 -3.32 -13.77 12.43
N SER A 415 -2.46 -14.71 12.04
CA SER A 415 -1.05 -14.43 11.73
C SER A 415 -0.91 -13.67 10.40
N LEU A 416 0.14 -12.88 10.22
CA LEU A 416 0.36 -12.10 8.99
C LEU A 416 1.82 -12.14 8.55
N ALA A 417 2.05 -12.51 7.29
CA ALA A 417 3.38 -12.60 6.70
C ALA A 417 3.51 -11.69 5.47
N TYR A 418 4.62 -10.94 5.43
CA TYR A 418 5.08 -10.18 4.27
C TYR A 418 6.47 -10.66 3.86
N PRO A 419 6.60 -11.75 3.07
CA PRO A 419 7.91 -12.35 2.79
C PRO A 419 8.92 -11.38 2.13
N TYR A 420 8.44 -10.38 1.38
CA TYR A 420 9.30 -9.33 0.81
C TYR A 420 9.91 -8.36 1.83
N ARG A 421 9.51 -8.43 3.11
CA ARG A 421 10.13 -7.71 4.23
C ARG A 421 11.14 -8.55 5.01
N ASP A 422 11.53 -9.71 4.48
CA ASP A 422 12.62 -10.48 5.07
C ASP A 422 13.96 -9.72 4.90
N THR A 423 14.61 -9.39 6.01
CA THR A 423 15.83 -8.57 6.06
C THR A 423 16.97 -9.23 5.30
N ARG A 424 17.10 -10.58 5.30
CA ARG A 424 18.16 -11.27 4.52
C ARG A 424 17.91 -11.07 3.03
N LEU A 425 16.66 -11.24 2.60
CA LEU A 425 16.26 -10.99 1.21
C LEU A 425 16.47 -9.51 0.83
N CYS A 426 16.02 -8.56 1.65
CA CYS A 426 16.15 -7.13 1.41
C CYS A 426 17.62 -6.68 1.32
N ASP A 427 18.45 -7.10 2.27
CA ASP A 427 19.88 -6.77 2.30
C ASP A 427 20.60 -7.39 1.10
N TRP A 428 20.31 -8.65 0.74
CA TRP A 428 20.86 -9.27 -0.46
C TRP A 428 20.44 -8.54 -1.74
N ILE A 429 19.16 -8.20 -1.91
CA ILE A 429 18.68 -7.41 -3.06
C ILE A 429 19.43 -6.07 -3.12
N PHE A 430 19.64 -5.44 -1.97
CA PHE A 430 20.22 -4.11 -1.94
C PHE A 430 21.72 -4.10 -2.28
N HIS A 431 22.48 -5.08 -1.77
CA HIS A 431 23.93 -5.14 -1.86
C HIS A 431 24.44 -5.97 -3.05
N GLU A 432 23.77 -7.07 -3.40
CA GLU A 432 24.31 -8.08 -4.32
C GLU A 432 23.66 -8.05 -5.71
N VAL A 433 22.48 -7.43 -5.87
CA VAL A 433 21.78 -7.42 -7.15
C VAL A 433 22.17 -6.20 -7.99
N PRO A 434 22.69 -6.39 -9.22
CA PRO A 434 22.98 -5.31 -10.15
C PRO A 434 21.74 -4.46 -10.50
N ASP A 435 21.93 -3.16 -10.69
CA ASP A 435 20.82 -2.23 -11.00
C ASP A 435 20.02 -2.62 -12.25
N VAL A 436 20.68 -3.19 -13.27
CA VAL A 436 20.03 -3.64 -14.52
C VAL A 436 19.01 -4.75 -14.30
N LEU A 437 19.14 -5.52 -13.21
CA LEU A 437 18.20 -6.57 -12.82
C LEU A 437 17.04 -6.03 -11.95
N LEU A 438 17.17 -4.83 -11.41
CA LEU A 438 16.07 -4.15 -10.72
C LEU A 438 15.27 -3.29 -11.71
N MET A 439 15.99 -2.51 -12.52
CA MET A 439 15.48 -1.58 -13.50
C MET A 439 16.21 -1.77 -14.83
N GLY A 440 15.56 -2.44 -15.76
CA GLY A 440 16.07 -2.70 -17.10
C GLY A 440 15.96 -1.48 -18.04
N PRO A 441 16.50 -1.62 -19.26
CA PRO A 441 16.42 -0.59 -20.30
C PRO A 441 14.98 -0.12 -20.56
N GLY A 442 14.80 1.17 -20.82
CA GLY A 442 13.47 1.74 -21.08
C GLY A 442 12.55 1.83 -19.85
N GLY A 443 13.08 1.61 -18.64
CA GLY A 443 12.31 1.69 -17.40
C GLY A 443 11.50 0.44 -17.10
N VAL A 444 11.89 -0.71 -17.63
CA VAL A 444 11.28 -2.01 -17.30
C VAL A 444 11.64 -2.36 -15.86
N ASN A 445 10.65 -2.41 -14.97
CA ASN A 445 10.90 -2.70 -13.57
C ASN A 445 10.82 -4.18 -13.21
N LYS A 446 11.57 -4.54 -12.17
CA LYS A 446 11.67 -5.85 -11.55
C LYS A 446 12.12 -6.93 -12.56
N VAL A 447 13.24 -6.70 -13.23
CA VAL A 447 13.76 -7.63 -14.24
C VAL A 447 14.06 -9.00 -13.63
N LEU A 448 14.74 -9.05 -12.47
CA LEU A 448 15.00 -10.29 -11.72
C LEU A 448 13.72 -11.07 -11.42
N VAL A 449 12.68 -10.38 -10.96
CA VAL A 449 11.36 -10.98 -10.66
C VAL A 449 10.71 -11.54 -11.92
N ARG A 450 10.85 -10.85 -13.07
CA ARG A 450 10.31 -11.31 -14.34
C ARG A 450 11.05 -12.54 -14.87
N GLU A 451 12.37 -12.55 -14.75
CA GLU A 451 13.21 -13.68 -15.14
C GLU A 451 12.93 -14.90 -14.25
N HIS A 452 12.78 -14.71 -12.94
CA HIS A 452 12.34 -15.76 -12.02
C HIS A 452 10.99 -16.36 -12.44
N ILE A 453 10.01 -15.53 -12.77
CA ILE A 453 8.72 -15.99 -13.29
C ILE A 453 8.87 -16.73 -14.62
N ALA A 454 9.71 -16.25 -15.52
CA ALA A 454 9.91 -16.84 -16.85
C ALA A 454 10.48 -18.26 -16.79
N GLN A 455 11.17 -18.65 -15.71
CA GLN A 455 11.61 -20.03 -15.49
C GLN A 455 10.44 -21.02 -15.33
N HIS A 456 9.28 -20.55 -14.88
CA HIS A 456 8.10 -21.38 -14.62
C HIS A 456 6.99 -21.20 -15.67
N PHE A 457 6.95 -20.04 -16.34
CA PHE A 457 5.88 -19.67 -17.25
C PHE A 457 6.43 -19.17 -18.57
N GLN A 458 6.22 -19.92 -19.66
CA GLN A 458 6.58 -19.48 -21.02
C GLN A 458 5.74 -18.28 -21.46
N HIS A 459 4.44 -18.30 -21.14
CA HIS A 459 3.51 -17.22 -21.42
C HIS A 459 2.57 -17.02 -20.23
N LEU A 460 2.66 -15.86 -19.58
CA LEU A 460 1.60 -15.43 -18.68
C LEU A 460 0.56 -14.65 -19.48
N PRO A 461 -0.72 -15.07 -19.46
CA PRO A 461 -1.76 -14.44 -20.29
C PRO A 461 -1.96 -12.94 -19.99
N TYR A 462 -1.51 -12.43 -18.83
CA TYR A 462 -1.68 -11.03 -18.47
C TYR A 462 -0.48 -10.44 -17.70
N VAL A 463 0.32 -9.63 -18.39
CA VAL A 463 1.20 -8.58 -17.80
C VAL A 463 1.05 -7.27 -18.59
N ARG A 464 -0.08 -7.04 -19.27
CA ARG A 464 -0.27 -5.80 -20.07
C ARG A 464 -0.66 -4.59 -19.21
N LEU A 465 -1.40 -4.78 -18.12
CA LEU A 465 -1.75 -3.73 -17.16
C LEU A 465 -1.73 -4.30 -15.74
N LYS A 466 -1.03 -3.64 -14.81
CA LYS A 466 -1.01 -3.99 -13.37
C LYS A 466 -2.41 -3.76 -12.82
N GLY A 467 -3.10 -4.80 -12.37
CA GLY A 467 -4.26 -4.64 -11.51
C GLY A 467 -3.86 -4.26 -10.10
N SER A 468 -4.82 -3.75 -9.37
CA SER A 468 -4.75 -3.34 -7.98
C SER A 468 -5.98 -3.88 -7.28
N PHE A 469 -5.87 -4.21 -5.99
CA PHE A 469 -7.02 -4.55 -5.17
C PHE A 469 -7.95 -3.34 -5.01
N ARG A 470 -8.71 -3.01 -6.06
CA ARG A 470 -9.65 -1.89 -6.06
C ARG A 470 -10.91 -2.31 -5.32
N PHE A 471 -11.49 -1.37 -4.59
CA PHE A 471 -12.80 -1.55 -3.99
C PHE A 471 -13.85 -0.79 -4.80
N ASP A 472 -15.09 -1.28 -4.88
CA ASP A 472 -16.19 -0.56 -5.53
C ASP A 472 -16.71 0.58 -4.64
N LEU A 473 -16.00 1.70 -4.70
CA LEU A 473 -16.30 2.92 -3.92
C LEU A 473 -17.70 3.49 -4.23
N CYS A 474 -18.11 3.45 -5.49
CA CYS A 474 -19.41 3.98 -5.91
C CYS A 474 -20.54 3.05 -5.47
N GLY A 475 -20.32 1.73 -5.54
CA GLY A 475 -21.23 0.73 -4.98
C GLY A 475 -21.41 0.89 -3.48
N LEU A 476 -20.32 1.09 -2.73
CA LEU A 476 -20.37 1.38 -1.29
C LEU A 476 -21.23 2.61 -1.00
N ALA A 477 -20.95 3.71 -1.68
CA ALA A 477 -21.73 4.94 -1.49
C ALA A 477 -23.22 4.72 -1.78
N ARG A 478 -23.56 3.98 -2.84
CA ARG A 478 -24.96 3.67 -3.17
C ARG A 478 -25.65 2.84 -2.09
N GLN A 479 -24.95 1.87 -1.49
CA GLN A 479 -25.54 0.91 -0.56
C GLN A 479 -25.51 1.36 0.91
N ARG A 480 -24.54 2.22 1.28
CA ARG A 480 -24.21 2.53 2.68
C ARG A 480 -24.20 4.03 3.01
N PHE A 481 -24.66 4.91 2.11
CA PHE A 481 -24.70 6.35 2.37
C PHE A 481 -25.41 6.70 3.68
N ASP A 482 -26.64 6.20 3.87
CA ASP A 482 -27.48 6.59 5.02
C ASP A 482 -26.86 6.11 6.34
N GLN A 483 -26.17 4.95 6.35
CA GLN A 483 -25.45 4.45 7.52
C GLN A 483 -24.23 5.33 7.85
N VAL A 484 -23.43 5.72 6.85
CA VAL A 484 -22.28 6.62 7.04
C VAL A 484 -22.74 8.01 7.46
N HIS A 485 -23.87 8.50 6.93
CA HIS A 485 -24.49 9.75 7.37
C HIS A 485 -24.94 9.67 8.84
N ALA A 486 -25.54 8.56 9.26
CA ALA A 486 -25.89 8.36 10.68
C ALA A 486 -24.65 8.40 11.59
N PHE A 487 -23.53 7.79 11.19
CA PHE A 487 -22.26 7.94 11.92
C PHE A 487 -21.77 9.39 11.94
N ALA A 488 -21.89 10.13 10.84
CA ALA A 488 -21.53 11.55 10.80
C ALA A 488 -22.37 12.40 11.77
N VAL A 489 -23.67 12.12 11.88
CA VAL A 489 -24.57 12.78 12.84
C VAL A 489 -24.15 12.49 14.29
N GLN A 490 -23.88 11.22 14.61
CA GLN A 490 -23.44 10.81 15.96
C GLN A 490 -22.05 11.36 16.31
N GLY A 491 -21.16 11.41 15.32
CA GLY A 491 -19.77 11.86 15.40
C GLY A 491 -19.59 13.36 15.21
N ARG A 492 -20.67 14.14 15.24
CA ARG A 492 -20.64 15.60 15.00
C ARG A 492 -19.67 16.34 15.94
N ALA A 493 -19.42 15.83 17.14
CA ALA A 493 -18.44 16.41 18.06
C ALA A 493 -17.00 16.26 17.58
N LEU A 494 -16.68 15.21 16.81
CA LEU A 494 -15.35 14.93 16.27
C LEU A 494 -15.15 15.53 14.87
N LEU A 495 -16.15 15.38 14.00
CA LEU A 495 -16.13 15.82 12.61
C LEU A 495 -17.39 16.66 12.29
N PRO A 496 -17.51 17.88 12.84
CA PRO A 496 -18.72 18.70 12.72
C PRO A 496 -19.13 19.02 11.28
N GLY A 497 -18.18 19.04 10.35
CA GLY A 497 -18.46 19.31 8.93
C GLY A 497 -18.87 18.09 8.11
N ALA A 498 -18.79 16.86 8.65
CA ALA A 498 -19.03 15.64 7.88
C ALA A 498 -20.46 15.54 7.34
N VAL A 499 -21.47 15.89 8.14
CA VAL A 499 -22.88 15.88 7.74
C VAL A 499 -23.12 16.80 6.55
N CYS A 500 -22.68 18.05 6.65
CA CYS A 500 -22.81 19.06 5.59
C CYS A 500 -22.09 18.62 4.30
N TRP A 501 -20.90 18.03 4.43
CA TRP A 501 -20.18 17.51 3.27
C TRP A 501 -20.94 16.36 2.58
N LEU A 502 -21.44 15.39 3.35
CA LEU A 502 -22.21 14.26 2.81
C LEU A 502 -23.47 14.71 2.09
N GLU A 503 -24.25 15.61 2.70
CA GLU A 503 -25.50 16.13 2.13
C GLU A 503 -25.26 16.92 0.83
N SER A 504 -24.25 17.78 0.82
CA SER A 504 -23.89 18.56 -0.39
C SER A 504 -23.35 17.72 -1.55
N HIS A 505 -22.86 16.51 -1.27
CA HIS A 505 -22.24 15.63 -2.26
C HIS A 505 -23.03 14.35 -2.58
N ARG A 506 -24.18 14.11 -1.94
CA ARG A 506 -25.00 12.89 -2.12
C ARG A 506 -25.23 12.52 -3.59
N ASN A 507 -25.55 13.51 -4.42
CA ASN A 507 -25.87 13.33 -5.83
C ASN A 507 -24.63 13.26 -6.75
N ARG A 508 -23.41 13.15 -6.19
CA ARG A 508 -22.13 13.14 -6.93
C ARG A 508 -21.31 11.88 -6.67
N LEU A 509 -21.83 10.95 -5.88
CA LEU A 509 -21.10 9.75 -5.43
C LEU A 509 -21.02 8.64 -6.49
N ASP A 510 -21.64 8.85 -7.65
CA ASP A 510 -21.39 8.07 -8.86
C ASP A 510 -20.02 8.39 -9.47
N ASN A 511 -19.47 9.57 -9.19
CA ASN A 511 -18.11 9.94 -9.57
C ASN A 511 -17.10 9.45 -8.50
N LYS A 512 -16.15 8.61 -8.95
CA LYS A 512 -15.10 7.99 -8.14
C LYS A 512 -14.26 8.98 -7.32
N TYR A 513 -14.12 10.23 -7.77
CA TYR A 513 -13.42 11.28 -7.03
C TYR A 513 -14.15 11.66 -5.73
N PHE A 514 -15.48 11.77 -5.75
CA PHE A 514 -16.27 12.02 -4.54
C PHE A 514 -16.51 10.73 -3.76
N ALA A 515 -16.70 9.60 -4.45
CA ALA A 515 -16.85 8.30 -3.79
C ALA A 515 -15.61 7.90 -2.96
N SER A 516 -14.40 8.27 -3.41
CA SER A 516 -13.17 8.06 -2.61
C SER A 516 -13.13 8.92 -1.34
N LYS A 517 -13.63 10.16 -1.39
CA LYS A 517 -13.76 11.00 -0.19
C LYS A 517 -14.83 10.46 0.77
N PHE A 518 -15.96 9.99 0.22
CA PHE A 518 -16.98 9.28 0.99
C PHE A 518 -16.39 8.04 1.68
N TYR A 519 -15.57 7.26 0.98
CA TYR A 519 -14.89 6.09 1.55
C TYR A 519 -14.04 6.44 2.77
N LEU A 520 -13.26 7.53 2.71
CA LEU A 520 -12.46 7.98 3.86
C LEU A 520 -13.34 8.26 5.08
N LEU A 521 -14.52 8.87 4.89
CA LEU A 521 -15.50 9.07 5.98
C LEU A 521 -16.10 7.74 6.44
N ALA A 522 -16.44 6.84 5.50
CA ALA A 522 -17.06 5.54 5.79
C ALA A 522 -16.16 4.66 6.66
N VAL A 523 -14.84 4.69 6.44
CA VAL A 523 -13.86 3.99 7.27
C VAL A 523 -13.59 4.75 8.57
N THR A 524 -13.36 6.06 8.51
CA THR A 524 -12.90 6.83 9.68
C THR A 524 -13.98 7.00 10.76
N LEU A 525 -15.21 7.37 10.39
CA LEU A 525 -16.27 7.69 11.35
C LEU A 525 -16.64 6.56 12.32
N PRO A 526 -16.97 5.33 11.87
CA PRO A 526 -17.33 4.26 12.79
C PRO A 526 -16.18 3.89 13.73
N TRP A 527 -14.93 3.92 13.23
CA TRP A 527 -13.76 3.67 14.06
C TRP A 527 -13.62 4.72 15.17
N LEU A 528 -13.72 6.01 14.84
CA LEU A 528 -13.63 7.06 15.85
C LEU A 528 -14.77 6.96 16.89
N LEU A 529 -16.00 6.68 16.45
CA LEU A 529 -17.15 6.51 17.34
C LEU A 529 -16.95 5.34 18.31
N SER A 530 -16.36 4.24 17.84
CA SER A 530 -16.07 3.06 18.66
C SER A 530 -15.07 3.31 19.79
N ARG A 531 -14.32 4.43 19.75
CA ARG A 531 -13.37 4.86 20.80
C ARG A 531 -13.94 5.91 21.74
N MET A 532 -15.13 6.43 21.46
CA MET A 532 -15.82 7.39 22.34
C MET A 532 -16.78 6.73 23.34
N GLY A 533 -16.70 5.41 23.53
CA GLY A 533 -17.64 4.66 24.38
C GLY A 533 -19.10 4.67 23.91
N LYS A 534 -19.38 5.11 22.67
CA LYS A 534 -20.73 5.08 22.09
C LYS A 534 -20.93 3.79 21.32
N SER A 535 -21.96 3.02 21.68
CA SER A 535 -22.36 1.81 20.95
C SER A 535 -22.61 2.14 19.47
N ILE A 536 -21.96 1.41 18.55
CA ILE A 536 -22.16 1.55 17.10
C ILE A 536 -23.52 0.93 16.75
N PRO A 537 -24.52 1.69 16.25
CA PRO A 537 -25.80 1.10 15.86
C PRO A 537 -25.64 0.19 14.65
N GLY A 538 -26.12 -1.05 14.77
CA GLY A 538 -26.11 -2.05 13.71
C GLY A 538 -24.97 -3.05 13.74
N ALA A 539 -24.11 -3.04 14.77
CA ALA A 539 -23.32 -4.23 15.09
C ALA A 539 -24.27 -5.28 15.73
N PRO A 540 -24.34 -6.51 15.19
CA PRO A 540 -25.20 -7.56 15.75
C PRO A 540 -24.83 -7.93 17.18
#